data_AF-A0A418SLW3-F1
#
_entry.id   AF-A0A418SLW3-F1
#
_cell.length_a   1.000
_cell.length_b   1.000
_cell.length_c   1.000
_cell.angle_alpha   90.00
_cell.angle_beta   90.00
_cell.angle_gamma   90.00
#
_symmetry.space_group_name_H-M   'P 1'
#
loop_
_entity.id
_entity.type
_entity.pdbx_description
1 polymer ?
#
loop_
_entity_poly.entity_id
_entity_poly.type
_entity_poly.pdbx_seq_one_letter_code
_entity_poly.pdbx_strand_id
1 'polypeptide(L)'
;MLLAMLGLGFLVLPFLLGIVIGRRISAAVAVAFSLLLLAVLLCVAWWIYHNGPESGYGPEFAAGLFLIYVVVPVFVSTIAALAIGQWLRVRRRRE
;
A
#
# COMPACT_ATOMS: atom_id res chain seq x y z
N MET A 1 22.43 -4.42 7.43
CA MET A 1 22.44 -3.39 6.36
C MET A 1 21.65 -3.81 5.13
N LEU A 2 21.95 -4.96 4.50
CA LEU A 2 21.26 -5.41 3.27
C LEU A 2 19.72 -5.52 3.41
N LEU A 3 19.24 -6.14 4.51
CA LEU A 3 17.81 -6.26 4.84
C LEU A 3 17.10 -4.91 4.98
N ALA A 4 17.77 -3.91 5.57
CA ALA A 4 17.22 -2.56 5.72
C ALA A 4 17.16 -1.82 4.37
N MET A 5 18.16 -2.02 3.50
CA MET A 5 18.17 -1.46 2.14
C MET A 5 17.09 -2.08 1.26
N LEU A 6 16.83 -3.39 1.39
CA LEU A 6 15.74 -4.06 0.69
C LEU A 6 14.37 -3.60 1.19
N GLY A 7 14.19 -3.43 2.51
CA GLY A 7 12.96 -2.89 3.08
C GLY A 7 12.68 -1.44 2.68
N LEU A 8 13.72 -0.59 2.64
CA LEU A 8 13.62 0.78 2.12
C LEU A 8 13.27 0.80 0.63
N GLY A 9 13.96 0.01 -0.19
CA GLY A 9 13.68 -0.10 -1.62
C GLY A 9 12.24 -0.57 -1.89
N PHE A 10 11.75 -1.52 -1.10
CA PHE A 10 10.39 -2.04 -1.19
C PHE A 10 9.31 -0.99 -0.89
N LEU A 11 9.58 -0.01 -0.03
CA LEU A 11 8.63 1.09 0.24
C LEU A 11 8.80 2.26 -0.73
N VAL A 12 10.04 2.62 -1.05
CA VAL A 12 10.35 3.83 -1.82
C VAL A 12 9.99 3.67 -3.30
N LEU A 13 10.27 2.52 -3.91
CA LEU A 13 9.94 2.27 -5.32
C LEU A 13 8.43 2.37 -5.61
N PRO A 14 7.54 1.63 -4.93
CA PRO A 14 6.10 1.75 -5.17
C PRO A 14 5.57 3.13 -4.79
N PHE A 15 6.17 3.81 -3.83
CA PHE A 15 5.80 5.19 -3.50
C PHE A 15 6.11 6.15 -4.65
N LEU A 16 7.33 6.12 -5.20
CA LEU A 16 7.71 6.95 -6.35
C LEU A 16 6.88 6.61 -7.59
N LEU A 17 6.67 5.33 -7.87
CA LEU A 17 5.80 4.87 -8.96
C LEU A 17 4.36 5.37 -8.76
N GLY A 18 3.84 5.31 -7.53
CA GLY A 18 2.53 5.85 -7.16
C GLY A 18 2.41 7.34 -7.47
N ILE A 19 3.45 8.14 -7.18
CA ILE A 19 3.48 9.57 -7.54
C ILE A 19 3.42 9.75 -9.06
N VAL A 20 4.24 9.00 -9.81
CA VAL A 20 4.29 9.09 -11.27
C VAL A 20 2.96 8.69 -11.91
N ILE A 21 2.36 7.59 -11.43
CA ILE A 21 1.06 7.09 -11.90
C ILE A 21 -0.05 8.07 -11.54
N GLY A 22 -0.07 8.58 -10.30
CA GLY A 22 -1.04 9.56 -9.81
C GLY A 22 -1.09 10.83 -10.65
N ARG A 23 0.04 11.23 -11.26
CA ARG A 23 0.09 12.36 -12.20
C ARG A 23 -0.62 12.10 -13.53
N ARG A 24 -0.81 10.84 -13.92
CA ARG A 24 -1.34 10.44 -15.22
C ARG A 24 -2.82 10.05 -15.15
N ILE A 25 -3.24 9.41 -14.08
CA ILE A 25 -4.60 8.88 -13.93
C ILE A 25 -5.59 9.92 -13.40
N SER A 26 -6.90 9.64 -13.55
CA SER A 26 -7.97 10.44 -12.97
C SER A 26 -8.19 10.12 -11.49
N ALA A 27 -8.88 11.00 -10.77
CA ALA A 27 -9.24 10.80 -9.36
C ALA A 27 -10.06 9.52 -9.15
N ALA A 28 -11.04 9.27 -10.01
CA ALA A 28 -11.87 8.06 -9.96
C ALA A 28 -11.02 6.78 -10.10
N VAL A 29 -10.06 6.75 -11.02
CA VAL A 29 -9.18 5.59 -11.22
C VAL A 29 -8.26 5.39 -10.02
N ALA A 30 -7.74 6.46 -9.42
CA ALA A 30 -6.91 6.37 -8.21
C ALA A 30 -7.68 5.81 -7.01
N VAL A 31 -8.95 6.21 -6.84
CA VAL A 31 -9.84 5.68 -5.81
C VAL A 31 -10.14 4.21 -6.06
N ALA A 32 -10.50 3.84 -7.29
CA ALA A 32 -10.76 2.44 -7.67
C ALA A 32 -9.54 1.55 -7.43
N PHE A 33 -8.34 2.02 -7.80
CA PHE A 33 -7.09 1.29 -7.56
C PHE A 33 -6.81 1.13 -6.06
N SER A 34 -7.05 2.18 -5.26
CA SER A 34 -6.89 2.11 -3.81
C SER A 34 -7.85 1.11 -3.18
N LEU A 35 -9.12 1.12 -3.58
CA LEU A 35 -10.12 0.15 -3.12
C LEU A 35 -9.75 -1.29 -3.51
N LEU A 36 -9.27 -1.49 -4.74
CA LEU A 36 -8.80 -2.79 -5.20
C LEU A 36 -7.60 -3.27 -4.38
N LEU A 37 -6.64 -2.39 -4.12
CA LEU A 37 -5.48 -2.70 -3.27
C LEU A 37 -5.91 -3.08 -1.86
N LEU A 38 -6.84 -2.33 -1.26
CA LEU A 38 -7.40 -2.65 0.05
C LEU A 38 -8.07 -4.02 0.04
N ALA A 39 -8.91 -4.30 -0.95
CA ALA A 39 -9.58 -5.60 -1.08
C ALA A 39 -8.57 -6.75 -1.18
N VAL A 40 -7.52 -6.60 -1.98
CA VAL A 40 -6.44 -7.59 -2.09
C VAL A 40 -5.73 -7.79 -0.76
N LEU A 41 -5.35 -6.71 -0.08
CA LEU A 41 -4.68 -6.78 1.23
C LEU A 41 -5.56 -7.46 2.29
N LEU A 42 -6.87 -7.18 2.31
CA LEU A 42 -7.82 -7.83 3.20
C LEU A 42 -8.02 -9.31 2.84
N CYS A 43 -8.07 -9.67 1.55
CA CYS A 43 -8.11 -11.07 1.12
C CYS A 43 -6.86 -11.83 1.55
N VAL A 44 -5.67 -11.21 1.49
CA VAL A 44 -4.43 -11.82 1.97
C VAL A 44 -4.47 -11.97 3.50
N ALA A 45 -4.96 -10.97 4.24
CA ALA A 45 -5.12 -11.06 5.69
C ALA A 45 -6.08 -12.21 6.08
N TRP A 46 -7.19 -12.34 5.35
CA TRP A 46 -8.14 -13.44 5.52
C TRP A 46 -7.51 -14.81 5.24
N TRP A 47 -6.71 -14.90 4.17
CA TRP A 47 -6.00 -16.12 3.83
C TRP A 47 -4.96 -16.49 4.89
N ILE A 48 -4.21 -15.52 5.42
CA ILE A 48 -3.26 -15.70 6.53
C ILE A 48 -3.99 -16.18 7.79
N TYR A 49 -5.18 -15.64 8.08
CA TYR A 49 -5.98 -16.09 9.21
C TYR A 49 -6.36 -17.58 9.10
N HIS A 50 -6.71 -18.06 7.90
CA HIS A 50 -7.17 -19.44 7.72
C HIS A 50 -6.06 -20.46 7.48
N ASN A 51 -4.96 -20.04 6.86
CA ASN A 51 -3.88 -20.93 6.40
C ASN A 51 -2.53 -20.60 7.04
N GLY A 52 -2.51 -19.67 7.98
CA GLY A 52 -1.28 -19.22 8.62
C GLY A 52 -0.64 -20.33 9.45
N PRO A 53 0.70 -20.34 9.55
CA PRO A 53 1.40 -21.28 10.42
C PRO A 53 0.97 -21.06 11.88
N GLU A 54 0.75 -22.15 12.62
CA GLU A 54 0.44 -22.09 14.04
C GLU A 54 1.60 -21.46 14.80
N SER A 55 1.46 -20.17 15.10
CA SER A 55 2.50 -19.37 15.78
C SER A 55 2.50 -19.55 17.30
N GLY A 56 1.74 -20.50 17.84
CA GLY A 56 1.50 -20.66 19.29
C GLY A 56 0.58 -19.58 19.91
N TYR A 57 0.40 -18.43 19.24
CA TYR A 57 -0.45 -17.32 19.67
C TYR A 57 -1.80 -17.24 18.92
N GLY A 58 -2.10 -18.26 18.11
CA GLY A 58 -3.30 -18.34 17.27
C GLY A 58 -3.19 -17.56 15.95
N PRO A 59 -4.05 -17.86 14.97
CA PRO A 59 -4.04 -17.22 13.65
C PRO A 59 -4.36 -15.72 13.69
N GLU A 60 -5.10 -15.28 14.70
CA GLU A 60 -5.49 -13.87 14.85
C GLU A 60 -4.27 -12.97 15.06
N PHE A 61 -3.25 -13.48 15.76
CA PHE A 61 -2.02 -12.73 16.03
C PHE A 61 -1.24 -12.47 14.74
N ALA A 62 -1.07 -13.48 13.89
CA ALA A 62 -0.38 -13.34 12.61
C ALA A 62 -1.13 -12.41 11.65
N ALA A 63 -2.47 -12.54 11.59
CA ALA A 63 -3.31 -11.65 10.79
C ALA A 63 -3.27 -10.19 11.32
N GLY A 64 -3.29 -9.99 12.64
CA GLY A 64 -3.17 -8.69 13.27
C GLY A 64 -1.83 -7.99 12.99
N LEU A 65 -0.72 -8.73 13.08
CA LEU A 65 0.60 -8.23 12.69
C LEU A 65 0.63 -7.84 11.22
N PHE A 66 0.07 -8.66 10.33
CA PHE A 66 0.01 -8.34 8.91
C PHE A 66 -0.81 -7.06 8.65
N LEU A 67 -1.96 -6.89 9.31
CA LEU A 67 -2.77 -5.69 9.17
C LEU A 67 -2.01 -4.42 9.61
N ILE A 68 -1.37 -4.45 10.78
CA ILE A 68 -0.71 -3.28 11.36
C ILE A 68 0.60 -2.95 10.64
N TYR A 69 1.41 -3.96 10.33
CA TYR A 69 2.77 -3.74 9.81
C TYR A 69 2.88 -3.79 8.29
N VAL A 70 1.87 -4.34 7.60
CA VAL A 70 1.88 -4.44 6.13
C VAL A 70 0.72 -3.65 5.53
N VAL A 71 -0.52 -3.96 5.90
CA VAL A 71 -1.69 -3.36 5.25
C VAL A 71 -1.74 -1.85 5.48
N VAL A 72 -1.65 -1.40 6.73
CA VAL A 72 -1.72 0.03 7.05
C VAL A 72 -0.59 0.83 6.37
N PRO A 73 0.71 0.46 6.49
CA PRO A 73 1.78 1.21 5.85
C PRO A 73 1.65 1.24 4.32
N VAL A 74 1.37 0.09 3.69
CA VAL A 74 1.28 -0.02 2.22
C VAL A 74 0.08 0.77 1.69
N PHE A 75 -1.07 0.69 2.36
CA PHE A 75 -2.27 1.37 1.93
C PHE A 75 -2.14 2.89 2.08
N VAL A 76 -1.67 3.35 3.24
CA VAL A 76 -1.45 4.78 3.52
C VAL A 76 -0.40 5.37 2.59
N SER A 77 0.73 4.68 2.39
CA SER A 77 1.78 5.15 1.49
C SER A 77 1.29 5.25 0.04
N THR A 78 0.46 4.30 -0.40
CA THR A 78 -0.10 4.30 -1.76
C THR A 78 -1.08 5.47 -1.96
N ILE A 79 -2.00 5.69 -1.01
CA ILE A 79 -2.93 6.82 -1.07
C ILE A 79 -2.16 8.15 -1.08
N ALA A 80 -1.17 8.30 -0.19
CA ALA A 80 -0.37 9.50 -0.12
C ALA A 80 0.39 9.75 -1.43
N ALA A 81 1.01 8.72 -2.01
CA ALA A 81 1.70 8.82 -3.29
C ALA A 81 0.78 9.25 -4.44
N LEU A 82 -0.41 8.62 -4.56
CA LEU A 82 -1.39 8.97 -5.59
C LEU A 82 -1.91 10.40 -5.41
N ALA A 83 -2.21 10.81 -4.18
CA ALA A 83 -2.67 12.16 -3.86
C ALA A 83 -1.61 13.23 -4.19
N ILE A 84 -0.34 12.99 -3.82
CA ILE A 84 0.78 13.87 -4.17
C ILE A 84 0.92 13.96 -5.69
N GLY A 85 0.84 12.83 -6.41
CA GLY A 85 0.88 12.81 -7.86
C GLY A 85 -0.22 13.66 -8.50
N GLN A 86 -1.45 13.56 -8.00
CA GLN A 86 -2.57 14.37 -8.49
C GLN A 86 -2.40 15.85 -8.15
N TRP A 87 -1.95 16.18 -6.94
CA TRP A 87 -1.67 17.55 -6.54
C TRP A 87 -0.62 18.21 -7.44
N LEU A 88 0.46 17.50 -7.76
CA LEU A 88 1.50 17.96 -8.69
C LEU A 88 0.97 18.18 -10.12
N ARG A 89 0.03 17.33 -10.57
CA ARG A 89 -0.64 17.50 -11.87
C ARG A 89 -1.50 18.77 -11.90
N VAL A 90 -2.25 19.04 -10.84
CA VAL A 90 -3.09 20.24 -10.73
C VAL A 90 -2.23 21.49 -10.64
N ARG A 91 -1.16 21.47 -9.84
CA ARG A 91 -0.22 22.59 -9.71
C ARG A 91 0.38 23.00 -11.06
N ARG A 92 0.86 22.04 -11.86
CA ARG A 92 1.40 22.31 -13.21
C ARG A 92 0.41 22.88 -14.21
N ARG A 93 -0.91 22.80 -13.96
CA ARG A 93 -1.93 23.41 -14.83
C ARG A 93 -2.26 24.85 -14.45
N ARG A 94 -1.80 25.30 -13.27
CA ARG A 94 -2.03 26.65 -12.75
C ARG A 94 -0.85 27.60 -12.99
N GLU A 95 0.31 27.05 -13.35
CA GLU A 95 1.52 27.75 -13.81
C GLU A 95 1.49 27.84 -15.34
#